data_AF-A0A2G9I4H0-F1
#
_entry.id   AF-A0A2G9I4H0-F1
#
_cell.length_a   1.000
_cell.length_b   1.000
_cell.length_c   1.000
_cell.angle_alpha   90.00
_cell.angle_beta   90.00
_cell.angle_gamma   90.00
#
_symmetry.space_group_name_H-M   'P 1'
#
loop_
_entity.id
_entity.type
_entity.pdbx_description
1 polymer ?
#
loop_
_entity_poly.entity_id
_entity_poly.type
_entity_poly.pdbx_seq_one_letter_code
_entity_poly.pdbx_strand_id
1 'polypeptide(L)'
;MAAKVISRVQFSSLPSSYIRPESERPKLSEVADCNNVPVVDLGCQDRSLLVKQIGDACQEYGFFQVINHGVSKEAVDKILEVAHEFFDLPVEEKMKLYSNDPSKTMRLLLELTTRSNEVQHKPSN
;
A
#
# COMPACT_ATOMS: atom_id res chain seq x y z
N MET A 1 12.24 -8.32 -9.55
CA MET A 1 12.34 -8.04 -11.00
C MET A 1 11.00 -8.06 -11.74
N ALA A 2 9.93 -8.68 -11.23
CA ALA A 2 8.77 -9.05 -12.05
C ALA A 2 7.65 -7.98 -12.17
N ALA A 3 6.91 -7.61 -11.12
CA ALA A 3 5.57 -6.98 -11.30
C ALA A 3 5.46 -5.68 -12.14
N LYS A 4 6.51 -4.85 -12.24
CA LYS A 4 6.48 -3.63 -13.09
C LYS A 4 7.07 -3.82 -14.49
N VAL A 5 7.80 -4.91 -14.69
CA VAL A 5 8.16 -5.40 -16.03
C VAL A 5 6.95 -6.09 -16.67
N ILE A 6 6.08 -6.70 -15.85
CA ILE A 6 4.91 -7.47 -16.31
C ILE A 6 3.83 -6.60 -16.96
N SER A 7 3.54 -5.39 -16.48
CA SER A 7 2.47 -4.58 -17.11
C SER A 7 2.78 -4.08 -18.53
N ARG A 8 4.06 -4.03 -18.90
CA ARG A 8 4.52 -3.71 -20.26
C ARG A 8 4.62 -4.94 -21.18
N VAL A 9 4.40 -6.13 -20.63
CA VAL A 9 4.38 -7.39 -21.36
C VAL A 9 2.94 -7.86 -21.40
N GLN A 10 2.38 -8.07 -22.59
CA GLN A 10 1.02 -8.61 -22.70
C GLN A 10 1.04 -10.08 -22.27
N PHE A 11 0.33 -10.38 -21.18
CA PHE A 11 0.03 -11.75 -20.80
C PHE A 11 -1.37 -12.10 -21.27
N SER A 12 -1.55 -13.30 -21.84
CA SER A 12 -2.86 -13.84 -22.19
C SER A 12 -3.65 -14.30 -20.95
N SER A 13 -2.96 -14.57 -19.85
CA SER A 13 -3.53 -15.00 -18.57
C SER A 13 -2.64 -14.58 -17.39
N LEU A 14 -3.23 -14.40 -16.20
CA LEU A 14 -2.48 -14.06 -14.98
C LEU A 14 -1.44 -15.15 -14.65
N PRO A 15 -0.15 -14.83 -14.46
CA PRO A 15 0.84 -15.84 -14.11
C PRO A 15 0.52 -16.49 -12.76
N SER A 16 0.79 -17.79 -12.63
CA SER A 16 0.44 -18.58 -11.45
C SER A 16 1.01 -18.03 -10.14
N SER A 17 2.18 -17.38 -10.17
CA SER A 17 2.80 -16.74 -9.00
C SER A 17 2.00 -15.55 -8.44
N TYR A 18 1.05 -15.00 -9.20
CA TYR A 18 0.15 -13.92 -8.77
C TYR A 18 -1.22 -14.44 -8.32
N ILE A 19 -1.52 -15.72 -8.57
CA ILE A 19 -2.76 -16.36 -8.12
C ILE A 19 -2.60 -16.73 -6.65
N ARG A 20 -3.39 -16.10 -5.78
CA ARG A 20 -3.43 -16.41 -4.36
C ARG A 20 -3.98 -17.83 -4.10
N PRO A 21 -3.58 -18.51 -3.01
CA PRO A 21 -4.25 -19.71 -2.54
C PRO A 21 -5.76 -19.50 -2.40
N GLU A 22 -6.57 -20.52 -2.63
CA GLU A 22 -8.04 -20.38 -2.62
C GLU A 22 -8.59 -19.78 -1.32
N SER A 23 -7.99 -20.12 -0.18
CA SER A 23 -8.32 -19.58 1.13
C SER A 23 -8.02 -18.09 1.32
N GLU A 24 -7.12 -17.52 0.51
CA GLU A 24 -6.73 -16.10 0.54
C GLU A 24 -7.43 -15.27 -0.56
N ARG A 25 -8.16 -15.91 -1.48
CA ARG A 25 -8.83 -15.18 -2.55
C ARG A 25 -10.04 -14.44 -1.97
N PRO A 26 -10.21 -13.14 -2.31
CA PRO A 26 -11.35 -12.38 -1.83
C PRO A 26 -12.65 -12.98 -2.37
N LYS A 27 -13.63 -13.17 -1.50
CA LYS A 27 -14.98 -13.57 -1.87
C LYS A 27 -15.83 -12.31 -1.98
N LEU A 28 -16.15 -11.91 -3.22
CA LEU A 28 -16.93 -10.70 -3.47
C LEU A 28 -18.29 -10.71 -2.77
N SER A 29 -18.89 -11.88 -2.56
CA SER A 29 -20.15 -12.05 -1.83
C SER A 29 -20.05 -11.71 -0.34
N GLU A 30 -18.85 -11.70 0.24
CA GLU A 30 -18.59 -11.41 1.65
C GLU A 30 -18.06 -9.97 1.85
N VAL A 31 -17.88 -9.20 0.78
CA VAL A 31 -17.45 -7.81 0.86
C VAL A 31 -18.63 -6.96 1.34
N ALA A 32 -18.49 -6.36 2.52
CA ALA A 32 -19.44 -5.37 3.03
C ALA A 32 -19.06 -3.96 2.56
N ASP A 33 -20.05 -3.13 2.26
CA ASP A 33 -19.83 -1.72 1.99
C ASP A 33 -19.37 -1.00 3.27
N CYS A 34 -18.17 -0.42 3.25
CA CYS A 34 -17.64 0.39 4.35
C CYS A 34 -17.96 1.88 4.13
N ASN A 35 -19.24 2.22 4.03
CA ASN A 35 -19.67 3.61 3.75
C ASN A 35 -19.39 4.60 4.90
N ASN A 36 -18.97 4.10 6.07
CA ASN A 36 -18.85 4.89 7.30
C ASN A 36 -17.41 5.06 7.79
N VAL A 37 -16.40 4.97 6.91
CA VAL A 37 -15.01 5.27 7.31
C VAL A 37 -14.95 6.69 7.88
N PRO A 38 -14.48 6.88 9.14
CA PRO A 38 -14.47 8.18 9.77
C PRO A 38 -13.65 9.21 8.98
N VAL A 39 -14.17 10.42 8.84
CA VAL A 39 -13.47 11.57 8.27
C VAL A 39 -13.26 12.59 9.38
N VAL A 40 -12.00 12.91 9.67
CA VAL A 40 -11.60 13.81 10.77
C VAL A 40 -11.14 15.15 10.20
N ASP A 41 -11.76 16.23 10.65
CA ASP A 41 -11.38 17.59 10.29
C ASP A 41 -10.28 18.12 11.23
N LEU A 42 -9.04 18.19 10.74
CA LEU A 42 -7.90 18.68 11.50
C LEU A 42 -7.87 20.21 11.64
N GLY A 43 -8.72 20.92 10.91
CA GLY A 43 -8.92 22.37 11.03
C GLY A 43 -9.85 22.77 12.17
N CYS A 44 -10.46 21.78 12.86
CA CYS A 44 -11.35 22.03 13.99
C CYS A 44 -10.62 22.73 15.16
N GLN A 45 -11.20 23.80 15.68
CA GLN A 45 -10.62 24.57 16.79
C GLN A 45 -10.78 23.85 18.14
N ASP A 46 -11.78 22.99 18.29
CA ASP A 46 -11.98 22.21 19.51
C ASP A 46 -11.05 20.98 19.53
N ARG A 47 -9.91 21.16 20.19
CA ARG A 47 -8.90 20.12 20.36
C ARG A 47 -9.41 18.91 21.13
N SER A 48 -10.31 19.09 22.08
CA SER A 48 -10.83 17.98 22.91
C SER A 48 -11.73 17.08 22.08
N LEU A 49 -12.61 17.69 21.27
CA LEU A 49 -13.43 16.97 20.32
C LEU A 49 -12.58 16.22 19.29
N LEU A 50 -11.57 16.88 18.72
CA LEU A 50 -10.68 16.28 17.73
C LEU A 50 -9.94 15.05 18.28
N VAL A 51 -9.36 15.15 19.48
CA VAL A 51 -8.67 14.02 20.13
C VAL A 51 -9.63 12.87 20.37
N LYS A 52 -10.86 13.15 20.80
CA LYS A 52 -11.88 12.13 20.98
C LYS A 52 -12.23 11.43 19.66
N GLN A 53 -12.47 12.18 18.59
CA GLN A 53 -12.78 11.61 17.27
C GLN A 53 -11.67 10.70 16.73
N ILE A 54 -10.41 11.11 16.89
CA ILE A 54 -9.25 10.28 16.52
C ILE A 54 -9.22 9.00 17.36
N GLY A 55 -9.44 9.11 18.67
CA GLY A 55 -9.50 7.96 19.58
C GLY A 55 -10.59 6.96 19.19
N ASP A 56 -11.81 7.45 19.00
CA ASP A 56 -12.97 6.64 18.62
C ASP A 56 -12.73 5.94 17.27
N ALA A 57 -12.20 6.65 16.27
CA ALA A 57 -11.90 6.07 14.96
C ALA A 57 -10.79 4.99 15.02
N CYS A 58 -9.72 5.22 15.80
CA CYS A 58 -8.69 4.23 16.03
C CYS A 58 -9.21 2.98 16.74
N GLN A 59 -10.13 3.14 17.70
CA GLN A 59 -10.68 2.02 18.48
C GLN A 59 -11.69 1.20 17.67
N GLU A 60 -12.57 1.84 16.90
CA GLU A 60 -13.65 1.18 16.19
C GLU A 60 -13.23 0.67 14.80
N TYR A 61 -12.41 1.44 14.06
CA TYR A 61 -12.03 1.13 12.68
C TYR A 61 -10.56 0.77 12.52
N GLY A 62 -9.68 1.32 13.37
CA GLY A 62 -8.23 1.19 13.22
C GLY A 62 -7.63 2.06 12.11
N PHE A 63 -8.45 2.83 11.39
CA PHE A 63 -8.04 3.81 10.37
C PHE A 63 -9.12 4.88 10.18
N PHE A 64 -8.74 6.02 9.59
CA PHE A 64 -9.63 7.13 9.27
C PHE A 64 -9.04 7.99 8.14
N GLN A 65 -9.87 8.84 7.56
CA GLN A 65 -9.46 9.87 6.60
C GLN A 65 -9.33 11.23 7.29
N VAL A 66 -8.49 12.11 6.78
CA VAL A 66 -8.33 13.48 7.31
C VAL A 66 -8.59 14.52 6.24
N ILE A 67 -9.20 15.64 6.65
CA ILE A 67 -9.38 16.85 5.84
C ILE A 67 -8.84 18.06 6.58
N ASN A 68 -8.61 19.16 5.87
CA ASN A 68 -8.03 20.41 6.41
C ASN A 68 -6.74 20.20 7.22
N HIS A 69 -5.91 19.24 6.81
CA HIS A 69 -4.66 18.84 7.46
C HIS A 69 -3.52 19.88 7.32
N GLY A 70 -3.75 21.01 6.65
CA GLY A 70 -2.78 22.10 6.50
C GLY A 70 -1.66 21.85 5.47
N VAL A 71 -1.60 20.67 4.84
CA VAL A 71 -0.69 20.42 3.71
C VAL A 71 -1.32 20.95 2.44
N SER A 72 -0.57 21.74 1.66
CA SER A 72 -1.11 22.36 0.45
C SER A 72 -1.44 21.29 -0.60
N LYS A 73 -2.51 21.54 -1.36
CA LYS A 73 -2.90 20.67 -2.48
C LYS A 73 -1.76 20.52 -3.49
N GLU A 74 -1.06 21.63 -3.78
CA GLU A 74 0.10 21.64 -4.68
C GLU A 74 1.20 20.67 -4.23
N ALA A 75 1.48 20.57 -2.92
CA ALA A 75 2.48 19.63 -2.41
C ALA A 75 2.05 18.17 -2.61
N VAL A 76 0.77 17.86 -2.42
CA VAL A 76 0.21 16.52 -2.66
C VAL A 76 0.28 16.18 -4.15
N ASP A 77 -0.18 17.09 -5.01
CA ASP A 77 -0.18 16.91 -6.46
C ASP A 77 1.25 16.68 -6.98
N LYS A 78 2.23 17.46 -6.50
CA LYS A 78 3.65 17.31 -6.85
C LYS A 78 4.26 15.98 -6.40
N ILE A 79 3.88 15.48 -5.21
CA ILE A 79 4.35 14.16 -4.76
C ILE A 79 3.82 13.05 -5.68
N LEU A 80 2.55 13.14 -6.09
CA LEU A 80 1.96 12.18 -7.03
C LEU A 80 2.63 12.27 -8.40
N GLU A 81 2.86 13.49 -8.91
CA GLU A 81 3.57 13.73 -10.17
C GLU A 81 4.96 13.09 -10.16
N VAL A 82 5.79 13.38 -9.15
CA VAL A 82 7.14 12.80 -9.02
C VAL A 82 7.09 11.28 -8.88
N ALA A 83 6.08 10.74 -8.19
CA ALA A 83 5.88 9.29 -8.13
C ALA A 83 5.57 8.72 -9.52
N HIS A 84 4.68 9.35 -10.30
CA HIS A 84 4.40 8.93 -11.67
C HIS A 84 5.66 8.98 -12.55
N GLU A 85 6.40 10.09 -12.53
CA GLU A 85 7.65 10.27 -13.28
C GLU A 85 8.67 9.18 -12.95
N PHE A 86 8.95 8.95 -11.66
CA PHE A 86 9.84 7.87 -11.23
C PHE A 86 9.33 6.53 -11.75
N PHE A 87 8.02 6.31 -11.69
CA PHE A 87 7.47 5.04 -12.11
C PHE A 87 7.52 4.84 -13.65
N ASP A 88 7.52 5.91 -14.43
CA ASP A 88 7.60 5.90 -15.90
C ASP A 88 9.01 5.75 -16.47
N LEU A 89 10.04 6.00 -15.67
CA LEU A 89 11.45 5.77 -16.04
C LEU A 89 11.70 4.38 -16.65
N PRO A 90 12.74 4.23 -17.49
CA PRO A 90 13.20 2.92 -17.97
C PRO A 90 13.44 1.94 -16.81
N VAL A 91 13.29 0.64 -17.09
CA VAL A 91 13.44 -0.40 -16.07
C VAL A 91 14.86 -0.38 -15.52
N GLU A 92 15.84 -0.16 -16.37
CA GLU A 92 17.27 -0.11 -16.08
C GLU A 92 17.58 0.96 -15.03
N GLU A 93 16.98 2.15 -15.16
CA GLU A 93 17.14 3.25 -14.21
C GLU A 93 16.52 2.91 -12.85
N LYS A 94 15.33 2.33 -12.83
CA LYS A 94 14.65 1.90 -11.60
C LYS A 94 15.41 0.78 -10.89
N MET A 95 16.01 -0.14 -11.64
CA MET A 95 16.73 -1.29 -11.11
C MET A 95 18.02 -0.91 -10.39
N LYS A 96 18.59 0.28 -10.63
CA LYS A 96 19.71 0.82 -9.85
C LYS A 96 19.37 0.95 -8.36
N LEU A 97 18.10 1.10 -8.02
CA LEU A 97 17.61 1.23 -6.64
C LEU A 97 17.09 -0.08 -6.05
N TYR A 98 17.10 -1.17 -6.81
CA TYR A 98 16.55 -2.45 -6.34
C TYR A 98 17.39 -3.00 -5.19
N SER A 99 16.72 -3.38 -4.09
CA SER A 99 17.38 -4.03 -2.96
C SER A 99 16.38 -4.77 -2.08
N ASN A 100 16.75 -5.98 -1.67
CA ASN A 100 16.02 -6.75 -0.65
C ASN A 100 16.53 -6.47 0.77
N ASP A 101 17.62 -5.70 0.91
CA ASP A 101 18.19 -5.34 2.21
C ASP A 101 17.31 -4.26 2.89
N PRO A 102 16.67 -4.58 4.04
CA PRO A 102 15.81 -3.64 4.75
C PRO A 102 16.59 -2.50 5.41
N SER A 103 17.91 -2.64 5.59
CA SER A 103 18.76 -1.62 6.20
C SER A 103 19.07 -0.46 5.25
N LYS A 104 18.82 -0.62 3.93
CA LYS A 104 18.99 0.48 2.98
C LYS A 104 17.91 1.55 3.14
N THR A 105 18.37 2.80 3.27
CA THR A 105 17.52 4.01 3.38
C THR A 105 16.64 4.23 2.15
N MET A 106 17.16 3.99 0.94
CA MET A 106 16.40 4.11 -0.31
C MET A 106 16.47 2.79 -1.08
N ARG A 107 15.33 2.14 -1.26
CA ARG A 107 15.23 0.89 -2.01
C ARG A 107 13.93 0.80 -2.80
N LEU A 108 14.01 0.29 -4.02
CA LEU A 108 12.88 -0.19 -4.79
C LEU A 108 12.68 -1.67 -4.49
N LEU A 109 11.46 -2.02 -4.06
CA LEU A 109 11.07 -3.38 -3.72
C LEU A 109 9.99 -3.87 -4.67
N LEU A 110 10.07 -5.12 -5.09
CA LEU A 110 9.11 -5.75 -5.99
C LEU A 110 8.66 -7.09 -5.40
N GLU A 111 8.05 -6.98 -4.21
CA GLU A 111 7.82 -8.08 -3.27
C GLU A 111 6.70 -9.05 -3.64
N LEU A 112 5.98 -8.84 -4.74
CA LEU A 112 4.92 -9.77 -5.17
C LEU A 112 5.43 -11.09 -5.78
N THR A 113 6.75 -11.31 -5.85
CA THR A 113 7.34 -12.52 -6.44
C THR A 113 8.06 -13.43 -5.44
N THR A 114 8.36 -12.94 -4.23
CA THR A 114 9.21 -13.62 -3.24
C THR A 114 8.44 -14.33 -2.12
N ARG A 115 7.10 -14.22 -2.07
CA ARG A 115 6.29 -14.92 -1.07
C ARG A 115 6.08 -16.43 -1.33
N SER A 116 6.79 -17.01 -2.29
CA SER A 116 6.84 -18.47 -2.46
C SER A 116 8.18 -18.96 -1.92
N ASN A 117 8.15 -19.66 -0.78
CA ASN A 117 9.17 -20.59 -0.27
C ASN A 117 9.98 -20.23 0.99
N GLU A 118 9.41 -19.61 2.04
CA GLU A 118 9.94 -19.80 3.40
C GLU A 118 8.83 -19.86 4.46
N VAL A 119 8.11 -20.97 4.53
CA VAL A 119 7.55 -21.44 5.80
C VAL A 119 8.62 -22.35 6.40
N GLN A 120 9.53 -21.80 7.20
CA GLN A 120 10.40 -22.62 8.04
C GLN A 120 9.52 -23.31 9.09
N HIS A 121 9.22 -24.58 8.84
CA HIS A 121 8.63 -25.46 9.83
C HIS A 121 9.68 -25.69 10.92
N LYS A 122 9.58 -24.97 12.04
CA LYS A 122 10.39 -25.23 13.22
C LYS A 122 9.83 -26.51 13.88
N PRO A 123 10.61 -27.59 14.03
CA PRO A 123 10.11 -28.76 14.73
C PRO A 123 9.91 -28.43 16.20
N SER A 124 8.74 -28.77 16.74
CA SER A 124 8.49 -28.76 18.18
C SER A 124 9.41 -29.78 18.85
N ASN A 125 10.10 -29.33 19.90
CA ASN A 125 10.66 -30.18 20.94
C ASN A 125 9.93 -29.85 22.25
#